data_AF-A0A0N0C3G5-F1
#
_entry.id   AF-A0A0N0C3G5-F1
#
_cell.length_a   1.000
_cell.length_b   1.000
_cell.length_c   1.000
_cell.angle_alpha   90.00
_cell.angle_beta   90.00
_cell.angle_gamma   90.00
#
_symmetry.space_group_name_H-M   'P 1'
#
loop_
_entity.id
_entity.type
_entity.pdbx_description
1 polymer ?
#
loop_
_entity_poly.entity_id
_entity_poly.type
_entity_poly.pdbx_seq_one_letter_code
_entity_poly.pdbx_strand_id
1 'polypeptide(L)'
;MHSEKDTSSAIDACVDRAFRIPIFLSTTNTVNDPQEQFLNRLIAEIEDALLFPRTLPVSEQYPENILTNIRRLVFSSYGLLAINFRRFFVQILESNVGEPPTTTPFWEGSTFSQIEPAMAFQFGIPILLVREKGTDVSNGIWAGGITPLNIFVDWDSDNQSVDDFFNSVQWREVFAYWAAEVRGNYLLRTEPLFNN
;
A
#
# COMPACT_ATOMS: atom_id res chain seq x y z
N MET A 1 38.22 26.19 4.22
CA MET A 1 38.04 25.05 5.15
C MET A 1 36.55 24.93 5.47
N HIS A 2 35.77 24.37 4.54
CA HIS A 2 34.29 24.24 4.63
C HIS A 2 33.80 23.17 3.62
N SER A 3 34.20 21.90 3.79
CA SER A 3 33.75 20.83 2.88
C SER A 3 33.72 19.41 3.47
N GLU A 4 34.03 19.22 4.76
CA GLU A 4 34.06 17.87 5.35
C GLU A 4 32.80 17.52 6.16
N LYS A 5 31.98 18.50 6.58
CA LYS A 5 30.80 18.24 7.42
C LYS A 5 29.55 17.80 6.66
N ASP A 6 29.38 18.22 5.40
CA ASP A 6 28.19 17.87 4.59
C ASP A 6 28.28 16.50 3.91
N THR A 7 29.49 16.01 3.63
CA THR A 7 29.68 14.73 2.94
C THR A 7 29.39 13.53 3.85
N SER A 8 29.69 13.64 5.15
CA SER A 8 29.37 12.59 6.14
C SER A 8 27.86 12.39 6.25
N SER A 9 27.08 13.46 6.37
CA SER A 9 25.62 13.37 6.55
C SER A 9 24.90 12.80 5.33
N ALA A 10 25.36 13.12 4.12
CA ALA A 10 24.78 12.57 2.88
C ALA A 10 25.09 11.07 2.71
N ILE A 11 26.28 10.63 3.10
CA ILE A 11 26.66 9.21 3.10
C ILE A 11 25.85 8.45 4.15
N ASP A 12 25.73 9.00 5.36
CA ASP A 12 24.97 8.36 6.45
C ASP A 12 23.48 8.20 6.06
N ALA A 13 22.86 9.23 5.48
CA ALA A 13 21.50 9.15 4.96
C ALA A 13 21.34 8.20 3.76
N CYS A 14 22.41 7.94 3.00
CA CYS A 14 22.43 6.94 1.93
C CYS A 14 22.48 5.53 2.50
N VAL A 15 23.39 5.31 3.46
CA VAL A 15 23.57 4.03 4.16
C VAL A 15 22.31 3.63 4.91
N ASP A 16 21.68 4.55 5.63
CA ASP A 16 20.41 4.29 6.34
C ASP A 16 19.29 3.80 5.41
N ARG A 17 19.22 4.35 4.19
CA ARG A 17 18.25 3.92 3.18
C ARG A 17 18.58 2.55 2.59
N ALA A 18 19.87 2.21 2.47
CA ALA A 18 20.31 0.93 1.91
C ALA A 18 19.90 -0.27 2.77
N PHE A 19 19.67 -0.08 4.07
CA PHE A 19 19.20 -1.13 4.97
C PHE A 19 17.68 -1.34 4.98
N ARG A 20 16.92 -0.49 4.27
CA ARG A 20 15.45 -0.59 4.25
C ARG A 20 14.98 -1.42 3.07
N ILE A 21 14.03 -2.31 3.31
CA ILE A 21 13.49 -3.19 2.26
C ILE A 21 12.45 -2.45 1.42
N PRO A 22 12.60 -2.35 0.09
CA PRO A 22 11.64 -1.68 -0.76
C PRO A 22 10.27 -2.36 -0.79
N ILE A 23 9.21 -1.58 -0.54
CA ILE A 23 7.82 -2.00 -0.71
C ILE A 23 7.08 -1.02 -1.62
N PHE A 24 6.00 -1.49 -2.26
CA PHE A 24 5.11 -0.65 -3.03
C PHE A 24 3.98 -0.17 -2.12
N LEU A 25 3.94 1.13 -1.84
CA LEU A 25 2.82 1.81 -1.21
C LEU A 25 1.86 2.32 -2.30
N SER A 26 0.79 1.57 -2.54
CA SER A 26 -0.29 1.89 -3.48
C SER A 26 -1.32 2.78 -2.80
N THR A 27 -1.48 4.01 -3.30
CA THR A 27 -2.43 4.98 -2.77
C THR A 27 -2.83 5.97 -3.87
N THR A 28 -3.74 6.88 -3.58
CA THR A 28 -4.13 7.96 -4.50
C THR A 28 -3.30 9.22 -4.30
N ASN A 29 -3.14 9.99 -5.37
CA ASN A 29 -2.36 11.23 -5.36
C ASN A 29 -3.15 12.45 -4.89
N THR A 30 -4.47 12.29 -4.68
CA THR A 30 -5.37 13.37 -4.28
C THR A 30 -6.16 12.90 -3.05
N VAL A 31 -5.80 13.43 -1.89
CA VAL A 31 -6.37 13.09 -0.59
C VAL A 31 -6.91 14.34 0.09
N ASN A 32 -7.86 14.18 1.01
CA ASN A 32 -8.28 15.24 1.93
C ASN A 32 -7.40 15.26 3.21
N ASP A 33 -7.57 16.26 4.07
CA ASP A 33 -6.70 16.43 5.25
C ASP A 33 -6.67 15.19 6.17
N PRO A 34 -7.82 14.55 6.53
CA PRO A 34 -7.77 13.31 7.32
C PRO A 34 -7.01 12.16 6.64
N GLN A 35 -7.21 11.97 5.34
CA GLN A 35 -6.53 10.94 4.56
C GLN A 35 -5.02 11.23 4.44
N GLU A 36 -4.62 12.49 4.32
CA GLU A 36 -3.22 12.91 4.34
C GLU A 36 -2.57 12.63 5.69
N GLN A 37 -3.24 12.96 6.80
CA GLN A 37 -2.76 12.63 8.15
C GLN A 37 -2.58 11.12 8.33
N PHE A 38 -3.56 10.34 7.86
CA PHE A 38 -3.48 8.89 7.89
C PHE A 38 -2.29 8.37 7.07
N LEU A 39 -2.11 8.88 5.84
CA LEU A 39 -1.03 8.48 4.96
C LEU A 39 0.35 8.83 5.54
N ASN A 40 0.51 10.02 6.11
CA ASN A 40 1.76 10.44 6.75
C ASN A 40 2.09 9.57 7.97
N ARG A 41 1.10 9.26 8.80
CA ARG A 41 1.30 8.35 9.94
C ARG A 41 1.63 6.93 9.46
N LEU A 42 0.96 6.43 8.42
CA LEU A 42 1.27 5.13 7.82
C LEU A 42 2.71 5.05 7.32
N ILE A 43 3.18 6.09 6.62
CA ILE A 43 4.56 6.16 6.13
C ILE A 43 5.54 6.06 7.30
N ALA A 44 5.28 6.75 8.41
CA ALA A 44 6.11 6.65 9.61
C ALA A 44 6.15 5.21 10.17
N GLU A 45 5.00 4.52 10.25
CA GLU A 45 4.95 3.11 10.70
C GLU A 45 5.77 2.18 9.79
N ILE A 46 5.72 2.40 8.47
CA ILE A 46 6.51 1.65 7.48
C ILE A 46 8.01 1.90 7.68
N GLU A 47 8.41 3.16 7.88
CA GLU A 47 9.80 3.52 8.11
C GLU A 47 10.35 2.99 9.44
N ASP A 48 9.55 3.04 10.51
CA ASP A 48 9.89 2.48 11.83
C ASP A 48 10.05 0.95 11.76
N ALA A 49 9.34 0.28 10.85
CA ALA A 49 9.54 -1.13 10.54
C ALA A 49 10.77 -1.41 9.65
N LEU A 50 11.60 -0.41 9.35
CA LEU A 50 12.76 -0.50 8.44
C LEU A 50 12.37 -0.95 7.02
N LEU A 51 11.19 -0.56 6.57
CA LEU A 51 10.74 -0.73 5.19
C LEU A 51 10.84 0.61 4.45
N PHE A 52 10.94 0.56 3.11
CA PHE A 52 11.08 1.73 2.27
C PHE A 52 9.87 1.85 1.33
N PRO A 53 8.88 2.71 1.65
CA PRO A 53 7.69 2.87 0.83
C PRO A 53 8.03 3.60 -0.48
N ARG A 54 7.55 3.07 -1.59
CA ARG A 54 7.65 3.70 -2.91
C ARG A 54 6.26 3.83 -3.52
N THR A 55 5.97 4.97 -4.12
CA THR A 55 4.66 5.33 -4.68
C THR A 55 4.81 5.99 -6.04
N LEU A 56 3.97 5.61 -7.00
CA LEU A 56 3.85 6.30 -8.29
C LEU A 56 2.85 7.46 -8.20
N PRO A 57 3.09 8.61 -8.83
CA PRO A 57 4.33 9.08 -9.45
C PRO A 57 5.24 9.86 -8.48
N VAL A 58 4.98 9.78 -7.17
CA VAL A 58 5.57 10.67 -6.16
C VAL A 58 7.06 10.39 -5.97
N SER A 59 7.42 9.16 -5.62
CA SER A 59 8.83 8.77 -5.44
C SER A 59 9.44 8.17 -6.71
N GLU A 60 8.60 7.76 -7.66
CA GLU A 60 8.99 7.05 -8.86
C GLU A 60 8.44 7.76 -10.10
N GLN A 61 9.31 8.18 -11.02
CA GLN A 61 8.92 8.76 -12.30
C GLN A 61 9.66 8.05 -13.42
N TYR A 62 8.91 7.37 -14.27
CA TYR A 62 9.45 6.67 -15.42
C TYR A 62 8.84 7.24 -16.70
N PRO A 63 9.59 7.31 -17.81
CA PRO A 63 9.10 7.80 -19.09
C PRO A 63 8.12 6.82 -19.78
N GLU A 64 7.87 5.65 -19.19
CA GLU A 64 7.03 4.61 -19.77
C GLU A 64 5.55 4.76 -19.41
N ASN A 65 4.71 3.93 -20.04
CA ASN A 65 3.28 3.88 -19.77
C ASN A 65 2.98 3.41 -18.32
N ILE A 66 1.79 3.77 -17.83
CA ILE A 66 1.40 3.57 -16.43
C ILE A 66 1.49 2.10 -15.99
N LEU A 67 1.02 1.15 -16.81
CA LEU A 67 1.04 -0.28 -16.45
C LEU A 67 2.45 -0.86 -16.44
N THR A 68 3.34 -0.42 -17.33
CA THR A 68 4.76 -0.82 -17.28
C THR A 68 5.43 -0.28 -16.01
N ASN A 69 5.10 0.93 -15.58
CA ASN A 69 5.63 1.52 -14.36
C ASN A 69 5.18 0.75 -13.12
N ILE A 70 3.87 0.44 -13.04
CA ILE A 70 3.31 -0.39 -11.97
C ILE A 70 4.02 -1.75 -11.93
N ARG A 71 4.17 -2.41 -13.09
CA ARG A 71 4.88 -3.71 -13.16
C ARG A 71 6.31 -3.62 -12.67
N ARG A 72 7.05 -2.59 -13.08
CA ARG A 72 8.44 -2.37 -12.65
C ARG A 72 8.53 -2.14 -11.15
N LEU A 73 7.58 -1.39 -10.58
CA LEU A 73 7.54 -1.13 -9.15
C LEU A 73 7.21 -2.40 -8.36
N VAL A 74 6.25 -3.21 -8.83
CA VAL A 74 5.96 -4.54 -8.28
C VAL A 74 7.20 -5.44 -8.35
N PHE A 75 7.89 -5.49 -9.49
CA PHE A 75 9.06 -6.36 -9.70
C PHE A 75 10.27 -6.00 -8.83
N SER A 76 10.42 -4.71 -8.52
CA SER A 76 11.50 -4.24 -7.67
C SER A 76 11.12 -4.16 -6.19
N SER A 77 9.89 -4.53 -5.82
CA SER A 77 9.39 -4.51 -4.43
C SER A 77 9.33 -5.91 -3.83
N TYR A 78 9.38 -5.97 -2.51
CA TYR A 78 9.30 -7.22 -1.75
C TYR A 78 8.00 -7.36 -0.96
N GLY A 79 7.14 -6.36 -1.04
CA GLY A 79 5.79 -6.34 -0.48
C GLY A 79 4.97 -5.22 -1.12
N LEU A 80 3.66 -5.31 -1.00
CA LEU A 80 2.73 -4.26 -1.37
C LEU A 80 1.81 -3.94 -0.19
N LEU A 81 1.62 -2.65 0.07
CA LEU A 81 0.58 -2.14 0.94
C LEU A 81 -0.30 -1.23 0.10
N ALA A 82 -1.59 -1.55 -0.03
CA ALA A 82 -2.54 -0.70 -0.73
C ALA A 82 -3.54 -0.06 0.22
N ILE A 83 -3.88 1.20 -0.08
CA ILE A 83 -4.93 1.93 0.60
C ILE A 83 -6.04 2.27 -0.39
N ASN A 84 -7.27 1.94 -0.03
CA ASN A 84 -8.47 2.34 -0.76
C ASN A 84 -9.24 3.41 0.01
N PHE A 85 -8.87 4.67 -0.20
CA PHE A 85 -9.58 5.82 0.36
C PHE A 85 -10.92 6.06 -0.34
N ARG A 86 -11.87 6.68 0.37
CA ARG A 86 -13.09 7.23 -0.23
C ARG A 86 -12.71 8.37 -1.17
N ARG A 87 -13.17 8.31 -2.43
CA ARG A 87 -12.90 9.38 -3.42
C ARG A 87 -14.15 9.92 -4.06
N PHE A 88 -15.01 9.04 -4.56
CA PHE A 88 -16.23 9.44 -5.28
C PHE A 88 -17.45 8.83 -4.62
N PHE A 89 -18.45 9.63 -4.30
CA PHE A 89 -19.73 9.10 -3.84
C PHE A 89 -20.58 8.78 -5.07
N VAL A 90 -20.92 7.51 -5.26
CA VAL A 90 -21.53 7.00 -6.48
C VAL A 90 -22.82 6.25 -6.19
N GLN A 91 -23.70 6.21 -7.19
CA GLN A 91 -24.93 5.41 -7.19
C GLN A 91 -25.05 4.69 -8.52
N ILE A 92 -25.39 3.41 -8.47
CA ILE A 92 -25.71 2.63 -9.67
C ILE A 92 -27.15 2.96 -10.08
N LEU A 93 -27.32 3.56 -11.26
CA LEU A 93 -28.62 3.97 -11.78
C LEU A 93 -29.28 2.88 -12.62
N GLU A 94 -28.49 2.09 -13.33
CA GLU A 94 -28.96 1.07 -14.26
C GLU A 94 -27.91 -0.04 -14.38
N SER A 95 -28.36 -1.27 -14.59
CA SER A 95 -27.53 -2.41 -14.98
C SER A 95 -27.98 -2.88 -16.36
N ASN A 96 -27.03 -3.20 -17.24
CA ASN A 96 -27.35 -3.75 -18.56
C ASN A 96 -27.80 -5.22 -18.49
N VAL A 97 -27.66 -5.88 -17.33
CA VAL A 97 -28.11 -7.25 -17.07
C VAL A 97 -28.65 -7.35 -15.64
N GLY A 98 -29.92 -7.74 -15.49
CA GLY A 98 -30.55 -7.95 -14.19
C GLY A 98 -30.70 -6.66 -13.36
N GLU A 99 -31.05 -6.83 -12.09
CA GLU A 99 -31.12 -5.72 -11.14
C GLU A 99 -29.71 -5.26 -10.73
N PRO A 100 -29.50 -3.95 -10.47
CA PRO A 100 -28.26 -3.46 -9.90
C PRO A 100 -27.84 -4.24 -8.64
N PRO A 101 -26.55 -4.53 -8.45
CA PRO A 101 -26.07 -5.30 -7.29
C PRO A 101 -26.34 -4.59 -5.96
N THR A 102 -26.49 -3.27 -5.99
CA THR A 102 -26.96 -2.45 -4.87
C THR A 102 -27.67 -1.21 -5.40
N THR A 103 -28.69 -0.76 -4.68
CA THR A 103 -29.34 0.54 -4.88
C THR A 103 -28.88 1.59 -3.88
N THR A 104 -28.10 1.18 -2.88
CA THR A 104 -27.56 2.07 -1.85
C THR A 104 -26.28 2.73 -2.39
N PRO A 105 -26.21 4.08 -2.43
CA PRO A 105 -25.00 4.79 -2.81
C PRO A 105 -23.82 4.44 -1.89
N PHE A 106 -22.60 4.45 -2.43
CA PHE A 106 -21.39 4.08 -1.71
C PHE A 106 -20.19 4.92 -2.16
N TRP A 107 -19.08 4.82 -1.42
CA TRP A 107 -17.84 5.46 -1.83
C TRP A 107 -17.01 4.54 -2.74
N GLU A 108 -16.58 5.07 -3.88
CA GLU A 108 -15.61 4.42 -4.73
C GLU A 108 -14.22 5.00 -4.47
N GLY A 109 -13.22 4.13 -4.48
CA GLY A 109 -11.81 4.53 -4.37
C GLY A 109 -11.14 4.67 -5.74
N SER A 110 -9.84 4.40 -5.81
CA SER A 110 -9.14 4.47 -7.10
C SER A 110 -9.23 3.14 -7.85
N THR A 111 -9.46 3.20 -9.16
CA THR A 111 -9.33 2.02 -10.04
C THR A 111 -7.92 1.41 -9.98
N PHE A 112 -6.88 2.23 -9.76
CA PHE A 112 -5.51 1.70 -9.59
C PHE A 112 -5.35 0.89 -8.31
N SER A 113 -6.11 1.20 -7.25
CA SER A 113 -6.16 0.40 -6.02
C SER A 113 -6.75 -1.00 -6.26
N GLN A 114 -7.37 -1.29 -7.41
CA GLN A 114 -7.71 -2.65 -7.84
C GLN A 114 -6.57 -3.31 -8.63
N ILE A 115 -5.95 -2.56 -9.54
CA ILE A 115 -4.96 -3.07 -10.50
C ILE A 115 -3.64 -3.41 -9.81
N GLU A 116 -3.13 -2.52 -8.97
CA GLU A 116 -1.80 -2.65 -8.36
C GLU A 116 -1.72 -3.86 -7.42
N PRO A 117 -2.69 -4.07 -6.49
CA PRO A 117 -2.69 -5.26 -5.65
C PRO A 117 -2.93 -6.54 -6.44
N ALA A 118 -3.77 -6.52 -7.49
CA ALA A 118 -3.98 -7.68 -8.34
C ALA A 118 -2.68 -8.08 -9.08
N MET A 119 -1.89 -7.11 -9.53
CA MET A 119 -0.60 -7.37 -10.16
C MET A 119 0.44 -7.89 -9.15
N ALA A 120 0.48 -7.32 -7.94
CA ALA A 120 1.32 -7.83 -6.86
C ALA A 120 0.96 -9.28 -6.47
N PHE A 121 -0.34 -9.61 -6.45
CA PHE A 121 -0.82 -10.95 -6.16
C PHE A 121 -0.34 -11.93 -7.22
N GLN A 122 -0.52 -11.57 -8.50
CA GLN A 122 -0.04 -12.38 -9.62
C GLN A 122 1.49 -12.57 -9.62
N PHE A 123 2.24 -11.61 -9.08
CA PHE A 123 3.70 -11.69 -8.95
C PHE A 123 4.16 -12.43 -7.68
N GLY A 124 3.24 -12.78 -6.78
CA GLY A 124 3.52 -13.52 -5.56
C GLY A 124 4.37 -12.75 -4.55
N ILE A 125 4.07 -11.46 -4.34
CA ILE A 125 4.63 -10.71 -3.21
C ILE A 125 3.56 -10.52 -2.12
N PRO A 126 3.93 -10.45 -0.83
CA PRO A 126 3.01 -10.21 0.28
C PRO A 126 2.19 -8.93 0.11
N ILE A 127 0.90 -8.98 0.43
CA ILE A 127 -0.05 -7.86 0.26
C ILE A 127 -0.74 -7.54 1.59
N LEU A 128 -0.76 -6.26 1.96
CA LEU A 128 -1.59 -5.71 3.02
C LEU A 128 -2.58 -4.71 2.42
N LEU A 129 -3.86 -4.92 2.70
CA LEU A 129 -4.96 -4.09 2.22
C LEU A 129 -5.54 -3.28 3.38
N VAL A 130 -5.59 -1.96 3.20
CA VAL A 130 -6.29 -1.05 4.10
C VAL A 130 -7.36 -0.33 3.30
N ARG A 131 -8.59 -0.23 3.80
CA ARG A 131 -9.60 0.62 3.16
C ARG A 131 -10.22 1.57 4.15
N GLU A 132 -10.66 2.70 3.64
CA GLU A 132 -11.55 3.58 4.37
C GLU A 132 -12.96 2.97 4.36
N LYS A 133 -13.58 2.86 5.54
CA LYS A 133 -14.88 2.21 5.73
C LYS A 133 -15.94 2.84 4.85
N GLY A 134 -16.88 2.06 4.33
CA GLY A 134 -17.96 2.59 3.46
C GLY A 134 -17.54 2.77 2.00
N THR A 135 -16.30 2.39 1.66
CA THR A 135 -15.95 2.07 0.27
C THR A 135 -16.63 0.76 -0.17
N ASP A 136 -16.75 0.55 -1.49
CA ASP A 136 -17.35 -0.68 -2.05
C ASP A 136 -16.74 -1.96 -1.45
N VAL A 137 -17.61 -2.83 -0.95
CA VAL A 137 -17.25 -4.09 -0.29
C VAL A 137 -17.57 -5.32 -1.16
N SER A 138 -18.14 -5.11 -2.34
CA SER A 138 -18.69 -6.16 -3.19
C SER A 138 -17.87 -6.47 -4.44
N ASN A 139 -16.84 -5.67 -4.72
CA ASN A 139 -16.15 -5.70 -6.00
C ASN A 139 -14.62 -5.88 -5.90
N GLY A 140 -14.11 -6.74 -6.78
CA GLY A 140 -12.68 -6.91 -7.03
C GLY A 140 -11.90 -7.35 -5.79
N ILE A 141 -10.66 -6.87 -5.68
CA ILE A 141 -9.74 -7.28 -4.61
C ILE A 141 -10.15 -6.77 -3.22
N TRP A 142 -11.02 -5.76 -3.17
CA TRP A 142 -11.56 -5.18 -1.93
C TRP A 142 -12.80 -5.92 -1.40
N ALA A 143 -13.31 -6.89 -2.16
CA ALA A 143 -14.29 -7.83 -1.65
C ALA A 143 -13.62 -8.80 -0.66
N GLY A 144 -14.23 -8.98 0.50
CA GLY A 144 -13.67 -9.86 1.54
C GLY A 144 -13.51 -11.31 1.06
N GLY A 145 -12.40 -11.95 1.41
CA GLY A 145 -12.13 -13.36 1.08
C GLY A 145 -11.53 -13.60 -0.31
N ILE A 146 -11.18 -12.55 -1.07
CA ILE A 146 -10.53 -12.68 -2.39
C ILE A 146 -9.01 -12.89 -2.27
N THR A 147 -8.32 -12.13 -1.44
CA THR A 147 -6.87 -12.32 -1.22
C THR A 147 -6.60 -13.44 -0.21
N PRO A 148 -5.54 -14.25 -0.40
CA PRO A 148 -5.15 -15.25 0.59
C PRO A 148 -4.69 -14.56 1.86
N LEU A 149 -5.16 -15.07 3.01
CA LEU A 149 -4.96 -14.50 4.35
C LEU A 149 -5.67 -13.14 4.48
N ASN A 150 -6.50 -12.98 5.51
CA ASN A 150 -7.32 -11.77 5.74
C ASN A 150 -6.45 -10.60 6.24
N ILE A 151 -5.44 -10.19 5.47
CA ILE A 151 -4.59 -9.04 5.74
C ILE A 151 -5.33 -7.79 5.21
N PHE A 152 -6.48 -7.53 5.83
CA PHE A 152 -7.46 -6.54 5.40
C PHE A 152 -7.96 -5.77 6.62
N VAL A 153 -7.78 -4.45 6.62
CA VAL A 153 -8.13 -3.59 7.76
C VAL A 153 -8.99 -2.41 7.31
N ASP A 154 -10.06 -2.16 8.05
CA ASP A 154 -10.96 -1.02 7.83
C ASP A 154 -10.56 0.14 8.75
N TRP A 155 -10.35 1.32 8.18
CA TRP A 155 -10.24 2.58 8.92
C TRP A 155 -11.56 3.34 8.85
N ASP A 156 -12.16 3.64 10.01
CA ASP A 156 -13.40 4.40 10.12
C ASP A 156 -13.09 5.89 10.31
N SER A 157 -12.84 6.60 9.21
CA SER A 157 -12.45 8.01 9.22
C SER A 157 -13.46 8.96 9.87
N ASP A 158 -14.74 8.55 9.99
CA ASP A 158 -15.79 9.35 10.61
C ASP A 158 -15.82 9.20 12.15
N ASN A 159 -15.35 8.07 12.67
CA ASN A 159 -15.54 7.69 14.09
C ASN A 159 -14.23 7.31 14.81
N GLN A 160 -13.11 7.27 14.11
CA GLN A 160 -11.82 6.82 14.63
C GLN A 160 -10.73 7.81 14.23
N SER A 161 -9.98 8.30 15.23
CA SER A 161 -8.80 9.12 14.94
C SER A 161 -7.70 8.29 14.27
N VAL A 162 -6.80 8.95 13.56
CA VAL A 162 -5.61 8.32 12.97
C VAL A 162 -4.82 7.57 14.03
N ASP A 163 -4.54 8.19 15.18
CA ASP A 163 -3.77 7.56 16.24
C ASP A 163 -4.49 6.35 16.87
N ASP A 164 -5.81 6.41 17.04
CA ASP A 164 -6.58 5.28 17.55
C ASP A 164 -6.51 4.06 16.60
N PHE A 165 -6.50 4.30 15.29
CA PHE A 165 -6.30 3.24 14.30
C PHE A 165 -4.94 2.57 14.44
N PHE A 166 -3.85 3.35 14.43
CA PHE A 166 -2.49 2.82 14.47
C PHE A 166 -2.13 2.24 15.86
N ASN A 167 -2.79 2.67 16.93
CA ASN A 167 -2.63 2.06 18.26
C ASN A 167 -3.50 0.80 18.46
N SER A 168 -4.42 0.50 17.54
CA SER A 168 -5.31 -0.65 17.64
C SER A 168 -4.52 -1.98 17.64
N VAL A 169 -5.06 -2.99 18.32
CA VAL A 169 -4.47 -4.35 18.30
C VAL A 169 -4.51 -4.92 16.88
N GLN A 170 -5.62 -4.72 16.17
CA GLN A 170 -5.81 -5.21 14.80
C GLN A 170 -4.73 -4.68 13.86
N TRP A 171 -4.47 -3.36 13.84
CA TRP A 171 -3.41 -2.80 13.02
C TRP A 171 -2.05 -3.40 13.39
N ARG A 172 -1.68 -3.37 14.67
CA ARG A 172 -0.35 -3.81 15.12
C ARG A 172 -0.07 -5.26 14.81
N GLU A 173 -1.06 -6.15 14.97
CA GLU A 173 -0.91 -7.57 14.63
C GLU A 173 -0.75 -7.79 13.13
N VAL A 174 -1.66 -7.23 12.33
CA VAL A 174 -1.68 -7.42 10.88
C VAL A 174 -0.44 -6.82 10.23
N PHE A 175 -0.04 -5.61 10.66
CA PHE A 175 1.14 -4.93 10.14
C PHE A 175 2.43 -5.68 10.50
N ALA A 176 2.59 -6.15 11.75
CA ALA A 176 3.76 -6.92 12.15
C ALA A 176 3.86 -8.25 11.38
N TYR A 177 2.74 -8.94 11.16
CA TYR A 177 2.67 -10.17 10.36
C TYR A 177 3.09 -9.90 8.92
N TRP A 178 2.47 -8.93 8.25
CA TRP A 178 2.82 -8.56 6.88
C TRP A 178 4.29 -8.14 6.75
N ALA A 179 4.81 -7.33 7.67
CA ALA A 179 6.21 -6.93 7.67
C ALA A 179 7.17 -8.12 7.81
N ALA A 180 6.79 -9.18 8.55
CA ALA A 180 7.56 -10.42 8.61
C ALA A 180 7.54 -11.17 7.27
N GLU A 181 6.39 -11.27 6.60
CA GLU A 181 6.28 -11.86 5.27
C GLU A 181 7.13 -11.11 4.23
N VAL A 182 7.13 -9.78 4.27
CA VAL A 182 7.97 -8.94 3.39
C VAL A 182 9.45 -9.26 3.58
N ARG A 183 9.92 -9.37 4.84
CA ARG A 183 11.32 -9.74 5.13
C ARG A 183 11.65 -11.15 4.66
N GLY A 184 10.74 -12.11 4.86
CA GLY A 184 10.90 -13.47 4.35
C GLY A 184 10.99 -13.50 2.82
N ASN A 185 10.11 -12.79 2.13
CA ASN A 185 10.12 -12.69 0.67
C ASN A 185 11.37 -11.97 0.14
N TYR A 186 11.86 -10.94 0.84
CA TYR A 186 13.15 -10.31 0.54
C TYR A 186 14.30 -11.32 0.61
N LEU A 187 14.38 -12.07 1.72
CA LEU A 187 15.42 -13.08 1.92
C LEU A 187 15.39 -14.14 0.82
N LEU A 188 14.23 -14.75 0.55
CA LEU A 188 14.07 -15.79 -0.47
C LEU A 188 14.47 -15.35 -1.88
N ARG A 189 14.27 -14.07 -2.21
CA ARG A 189 14.55 -13.52 -3.54
C ARG A 189 15.98 -12.97 -3.70
N THR A 190 16.69 -12.75 -2.60
CA THR A 190 18.03 -12.13 -2.60
C THR A 190 19.12 -13.05 -2.05
N GLU A 191 18.77 -14.12 -1.35
CA GLU A 191 19.73 -15.13 -0.93
C GLU A 191 20.46 -15.75 -2.13
N PRO A 192 21.79 -15.87 -2.06
CA PRO A 192 22.54 -16.55 -3.09
C PRO A 192 22.15 -18.03 -3.11
N LEU A 193 21.92 -18.57 -4.31
CA LEU A 193 21.77 -20.01 -4.49
C LEU A 193 23.10 -20.68 -4.15
N PHE A 194 23.16 -21.35 -3.00
CA PHE A 194 24.28 -22.24 -2.68
C PHE A 194 24.11 -23.51 -3.50
N ASN A 195 24.80 -23.60 -4.63
CA ASN A 195 24.94 -24.87 -5.36
C ASN A 195 25.95 -25.73 -4.60
N ASN A 196 25.47 -26.79 -3.94
CA ASN A 196 26.31 -27.88 -3.42
C ASN A 196 26.76 -28.81 -4.55
#